data_AF-A0A2X4TUF8-F1
#
_entry.id   AF-A0A2X4TUF8-F1
#
_cell.length_a   1.000
_cell.length_b   1.000
_cell.length_c   1.000
_cell.angle_alpha   90.00
_cell.angle_beta   90.00
_cell.angle_gamma   90.00
#
_symmetry.space_group_name_H-M   'P 1'
#
loop_
_entity.id
_entity.type
_entity.pdbx_description
1 polymer ?
#
loop_
_entity_poly.entity_id
_entity_poly.type
_entity_poly.pdbx_seq_one_letter_code
_entity_poly.pdbx_strand_id
1 'polypeptide(L)'
;MTHPPRSQSTPPNISSNGGQSLGFQQVGICDTDLSAEEPKLQAWLDKQYHGEMEWMARHGMLRARPHELLPGTLRVISVRMNYLRRKRPLPAP
;
A
#
# COMPACT_ATOMS: atom_id res chain seq x y z
N MET A 1 -6.71 31.70 12.68
CA MET A 1 -5.80 31.71 11.53
C MET A 1 -5.92 30.37 10.85
N THR A 2 -6.72 30.32 9.80
CA THR A 2 -7.13 29.11 9.08
C THR A 2 -5.97 28.69 8.19
N HIS A 3 -5.40 27.50 8.42
CA HIS A 3 -4.41 26.95 7.48
C HIS A 3 -5.10 26.63 6.15
N PRO A 4 -4.52 26.99 4.99
CA PRO A 4 -5.08 26.65 3.70
C PRO A 4 -4.97 25.12 3.47
N PRO A 5 -5.89 24.51 2.69
CA PRO A 5 -5.74 23.12 2.28
C PRO A 5 -4.47 22.97 1.46
N ARG A 6 -3.55 22.11 1.93
CA ARG A 6 -2.30 21.79 1.23
C ARG A 6 -2.68 21.19 -0.13
N SER A 7 -2.31 21.89 -1.20
CA SER A 7 -2.53 21.46 -2.59
C SER A 7 -2.12 20.00 -2.75
N GLN A 8 -3.03 19.16 -3.24
CA GLN A 8 -2.75 17.78 -3.63
C GLN A 8 -1.86 17.79 -4.88
N SER A 9 -0.60 18.17 -4.73
CA SER A 9 0.41 17.86 -5.73
C SER A 9 0.66 16.37 -5.65
N THR A 10 0.16 15.62 -6.62
CA THR A 10 0.55 14.23 -6.87
C THR A 10 2.06 14.12 -6.67
N PRO A 11 2.56 13.30 -5.73
CA PRO A 11 3.99 13.16 -5.56
C PRO A 11 4.57 12.70 -6.91
N PRO A 12 5.68 13.30 -7.37
CA PRO A 12 6.29 12.88 -8.62
C PRO A 12 6.59 11.40 -8.52
N ASN A 13 6.02 10.63 -9.45
CA ASN A 13 6.38 9.26 -9.73
C ASN A 13 7.92 9.23 -9.85
N ILE A 14 8.59 8.74 -8.80
CA ILE A 14 10.04 8.56 -8.80
C ILE A 14 10.40 7.77 -10.05
N SER A 15 11.12 8.44 -10.94
CA SER A 15 11.51 7.94 -12.25
C SER A 15 12.24 6.62 -12.09
N SER A 16 11.53 5.52 -12.39
CA SER A 16 11.89 4.20 -12.95
C SER A 16 13.27 3.56 -12.72
N ASN A 17 14.35 4.25 -12.40
CA ASN A 17 15.70 3.69 -12.48
C ASN A 17 16.12 2.91 -11.22
N GLY A 18 15.81 3.37 -10.01
CA GLY A 18 16.25 2.70 -8.77
C GLY A 18 15.49 1.42 -8.43
N GLY A 19 14.19 1.37 -8.73
CA GLY A 19 13.37 0.17 -8.49
C GLY A 19 13.73 -0.98 -9.41
N GLN A 20 13.96 -0.69 -10.69
CA GLN A 20 14.32 -1.70 -11.70
C GLN A 20 15.70 -2.30 -11.45
N SER A 21 16.68 -1.49 -11.02
CA SER A 21 18.01 -2.01 -10.64
C SER A 21 17.96 -2.95 -9.42
N LEU A 22 16.94 -2.83 -8.57
CA LEU A 22 16.69 -3.71 -7.43
C LEU A 22 15.80 -4.92 -7.79
N GLY A 23 15.41 -5.06 -9.06
CA GLY A 23 14.57 -6.15 -9.55
C GLY A 23 13.05 -5.91 -9.45
N PHE A 24 12.62 -4.73 -9.00
CA PHE A 24 11.20 -4.36 -8.95
C PHE A 24 10.72 -3.85 -10.31
N GLN A 25 9.54 -4.30 -10.73
CA GLN A 25 8.99 -3.95 -12.04
C GLN A 25 8.23 -2.62 -12.03
N GLN A 26 7.75 -2.19 -10.86
CA GLN A 26 7.22 -0.86 -10.64
C GLN A 26 7.39 -0.49 -9.18
N VAL A 27 7.54 0.81 -8.94
CA VAL A 27 7.55 1.44 -7.62
C VAL A 27 6.60 2.62 -7.65
N GLY A 28 5.83 2.81 -6.58
CA GLY A 28 4.97 3.96 -6.35
C GLY A 28 5.17 4.49 -4.94
N ILE A 29 4.96 5.80 -4.75
CA ILE A 29 4.99 6.47 -3.45
C ILE A 29 3.65 7.17 -3.24
N CYS A 30 3.04 6.99 -2.07
CA CYS A 30 1.84 7.71 -1.68
C CYS A 30 1.99 8.36 -0.29
N ASP A 31 1.06 9.27 -0.01
CA ASP A 31 0.89 9.85 1.33
C ASP A 31 0.27 8.84 2.30
N THR A 32 0.27 9.18 3.59
CA THR A 32 -0.27 8.37 4.68
C THR A 32 -1.68 8.80 5.11
N ASP A 33 -2.23 9.84 4.50
CA ASP A 33 -3.60 10.27 4.77
C ASP A 33 -4.61 9.26 4.18
N LEU A 34 -5.20 8.46 5.07
CA LEU A 34 -6.22 7.46 4.75
C LEU A 34 -7.58 7.83 5.37
N SER A 35 -7.76 9.08 5.81
CA SER A 35 -8.98 9.54 6.49
C SER A 35 -10.27 9.28 5.69
N ALA A 36 -10.20 9.34 4.35
CA ALA A 36 -11.33 9.04 3.47
C ALA A 36 -11.62 7.54 3.30
N GLU A 37 -10.63 6.68 3.52
CA GLU A 37 -10.73 5.23 3.30
C GLU A 37 -11.01 4.46 4.61
N GLU A 38 -10.59 5.01 5.76
CA GLU A 38 -10.85 4.41 7.08
C GLU A 38 -12.34 4.07 7.32
N PRO A 39 -13.32 4.96 7.04
CA PRO A 39 -14.73 4.63 7.24
C PRO A 39 -15.22 3.51 6.34
N LYS A 40 -14.67 3.38 5.12
CA LYS A 40 -15.02 2.31 4.19
C LYS A 40 -14.49 0.97 4.68
N LEU A 41 -13.27 0.95 5.22
CA LEU A 41 -12.69 -0.22 5.85
C LEU A 41 -13.51 -0.65 7.08
N GLN A 42 -13.91 0.31 7.94
CA GLN A 42 -14.75 0.02 9.09
C GLN A 42 -16.09 -0.60 8.66
N ALA A 43 -16.79 0.03 7.73
CA ALA A 43 -18.05 -0.50 7.21
C ALA A 43 -17.92 -1.89 6.55
N TRP A 44 -16.76 -2.19 5.95
CA TRP A 44 -16.46 -3.50 5.39
C TRP A 44 -16.21 -4.56 6.47
N LEU A 45 -15.52 -4.19 7.56
CA LEU A 45 -15.31 -5.06 8.72
C LEU A 45 -16.63 -5.34 9.46
N ASP A 46 -17.47 -4.33 9.64
CA ASP A 46 -18.78 -4.45 10.30
C ASP A 46 -19.70 -5.42 9.54
N LYS A 47 -19.56 -5.50 8.21
CA LYS A 47 -20.29 -6.44 7.35
C LYS A 47 -19.73 -7.87 7.37
N GLN A 48 -18.70 -8.15 8.18
CA GLN A 48 -18.04 -9.46 8.27
C GLN A 48 -17.49 -9.97 6.94
N TYR A 49 -17.13 -9.07 6.02
CA TYR A 49 -16.58 -9.44 4.71
C TYR A 49 -15.14 -9.99 4.77
N HIS A 50 -14.54 -10.02 5.95
CA HIS A 50 -13.25 -10.68 6.20
C HIS A 50 -13.35 -12.20 6.36
N GLY A 51 -14.56 -12.77 6.38
CA GLY A 51 -14.75 -14.21 6.59
C GLY A 51 -14.06 -14.68 7.86
N GLU A 52 -13.35 -15.81 7.80
CA GLU A 52 -12.62 -16.39 8.94
C GLU A 52 -11.32 -15.65 9.31
N MET A 53 -10.99 -14.54 8.61
CA MET A 53 -9.75 -13.81 8.84
C MET A 53 -9.88 -12.87 10.04
N GLU A 54 -10.14 -13.40 11.24
CA GLU A 54 -10.33 -12.60 12.47
C GLU A 54 -9.18 -11.62 12.74
N TRP A 55 -7.94 -11.97 12.34
CA TRP A 55 -6.79 -11.09 12.47
C TRP A 55 -6.92 -9.78 11.65
N MET A 56 -7.72 -9.76 10.57
CA MET A 56 -8.08 -8.54 9.84
C MET A 56 -8.99 -7.64 10.66
N ALA A 57 -9.94 -8.19 11.42
CA ALA A 57 -10.76 -7.39 12.32
C ALA A 57 -9.95 -6.88 13.51
N ARG A 58 -9.18 -7.77 14.15
CA ARG A 58 -8.38 -7.44 15.36
C ARG A 58 -7.35 -6.32 15.14
N HIS A 59 -6.71 -6.29 13.97
CA HIS A 59 -5.71 -5.27 13.62
C HIS A 59 -6.18 -4.35 12.50
N GLY A 60 -7.48 -4.30 12.21
CA GLY A 60 -8.02 -3.65 11.01
C GLY A 60 -7.57 -2.20 10.87
N MET A 61 -7.65 -1.44 11.96
CA MET A 61 -7.39 -0.01 11.96
C MET A 61 -5.91 0.36 11.85
N LEU A 62 -4.98 -0.52 12.22
CA LEU A 62 -3.54 -0.30 11.97
C LEU A 62 -3.21 -0.13 10.48
N ARG A 63 -4.09 -0.63 9.59
CA ARG A 63 -3.96 -0.48 8.13
C ARG A 63 -4.35 0.91 7.64
N ALA A 64 -5.29 1.55 8.35
CA ALA A 64 -5.76 2.89 8.05
C ALA A 64 -4.96 3.96 8.81
N ARG A 65 -4.17 3.56 9.82
CA ARG A 65 -3.45 4.47 10.71
C ARG A 65 -1.94 4.18 10.75
N PRO A 66 -1.18 4.64 9.73
CA PRO A 66 0.25 4.37 9.64
C PRO A 66 1.06 4.87 10.85
N HIS A 67 0.60 5.93 11.52
CA HIS A 67 1.25 6.48 12.71
C HIS A 67 1.15 5.58 13.95
N GLU A 68 0.11 4.74 14.05
CA GLU A 68 -0.03 3.74 15.11
C GLU A 68 0.88 2.54 14.86
N LEU A 69 1.20 2.25 13.60
CA LEU A 69 2.14 1.19 13.22
C LEU A 69 3.58 1.59 13.52
N LEU A 70 3.99 2.80 13.10
CA LEU A 70 5.30 3.36 13.39
C LEU A 70 5.20 4.89 13.52
N PRO A 71 5.54 5.46 14.69
CA PRO A 71 5.56 6.90 14.88
C PRO A 71 6.51 7.58 13.89
N GLY A 72 6.07 8.71 13.31
CA GLY A 72 6.85 9.44 12.32
C GLY A 72 6.80 8.88 10.90
N THR A 73 5.86 7.96 10.59
CA THR A 73 5.65 7.50 9.21
C THR A 73 5.16 8.66 8.34
N LEU A 74 5.88 8.93 7.23
CA LEU A 74 5.57 10.05 6.33
C LEU A 74 5.01 9.61 4.98
N ARG A 75 5.42 8.44 4.49
CA ARG A 75 5.14 7.96 3.14
C ARG A 75 5.07 6.45 3.14
N VAL A 76 4.29 5.91 2.21
CA VAL A 76 4.29 4.48 1.89
C VAL A 76 4.94 4.29 0.53
N ILE A 77 5.87 3.34 0.45
CA ILE A 77 6.50 2.92 -0.80
C ILE A 77 5.94 1.56 -1.17
N SER A 78 5.25 1.48 -2.31
CA SER A 78 4.71 0.23 -2.85
C SER A 78 5.57 -0.26 -4.01
N VAL A 79 5.97 -1.52 -3.97
CA VAL A 79 6.73 -2.18 -5.04
C VAL A 79 5.93 -3.36 -5.58
N ARG A 80 6.02 -3.62 -6.90
CA ARG A 80 5.37 -4.79 -7.51
C ARG A 80 6.36 -5.71 -8.19
N MET A 81 6.06 -7.01 -8.11
CA MET A 81 6.70 -8.06 -8.88
C MET A 81 5.66 -9.07 -9.38
N ASN A 82 5.78 -9.48 -10.63
CA ASN A 82 5.05 -10.58 -11.21
C ASN A 82 5.53 -11.88 -10.57
N TYR A 83 4.62 -12.53 -9.86
CA TYR A 83 4.88 -13.81 -9.20
C TYR A 83 5.12 -14.95 -10.20
N LEU A 84 4.54 -14.85 -11.40
CA LEU A 84 4.70 -15.87 -12.43
C LEU A 84 6.13 -15.84 -12.99
N ARG A 85 6.88 -16.90 -12.69
CA ARG A 85 8.19 -17.13 -13.29
C ARG A 85 8.04 -17.39 -14.79
N ARG A 86 8.95 -16.84 -15.60
CA ARG A 86 9.12 -17.23 -17.01
C ARG A 86 9.29 -18.76 -17.08
N LYS A 87 8.49 -19.43 -17.93
CA LYS A 87 8.54 -20.88 -18.15
C LYS A 87 10.00 -21.32 -18.32
N ARG A 88 10.44 -22.26 -17.49
CA ARG A 88 11.71 -22.97 -17.67
C ARG A 88 11.55 -23.89 -18.88
N PRO A 89 12.48 -23.89 -19.85
CA PRO A 89 12.47 -24.91 -20.90
C PRO A 89 12.55 -26.29 -20.24
N LEU A 90 11.70 -27.22 -20.66
CA LEU A 90 11.84 -28.61 -20.25
C LEU A 90 13.20 -29.13 -20.77
N PRO A 91 13.93 -29.95 -19.99
CA PRO A 91 15.11 -30.61 -20.52
C PRO A 91 14.73 -31.47 -21.73
N ALA A 92 15.64 -31.57 -22.71
CA ALA A 92 15.48 -32.47 -23.84
C ALA A 92 15.29 -33.93 -23.35
N PRO A 93 14.53 -34.75 -24.09
CA PRO A 93 14.26 -36.14 -23.71
C PRO A 93 15.54 -36.97 -23.54
#